data_AF-A0A9D1BVT6-F1
#
_entry.id   AF-A0A9D1BVT6-F1
#
_cell.length_a   1.000
_cell.length_b   1.000
_cell.length_c   1.000
_cell.angle_alpha   90.00
_cell.angle_beta   90.00
_cell.angle_gamma   90.00
#
_symmetry.space_group_name_H-M   'P 1'
#
loop_
_entity.id
_entity.type
_entity.pdbx_description
1 polymer ?
#
loop_
_entity_poly.entity_id
_entity_poly.type
_entity_poly.pdbx_seq_one_letter_code
_entity_poly.pdbx_strand_id
1 'polypeptide(L)'
;MTDRIFKDQLDLYGYNFVPNQMEIPNESQEELRMGEYTFGILGSNLYVDGKGIKGVYSVNNITPTDYGYKLTLMNARDPTVQGHLKIILTQYGHADALVFKRSTKDKEIIFFLPETPKKLRLKERDFFTDRWEMPLEDIDNLWGQTFRPFLRIHHDDNIQERLQFRDSTSISFIEKVTKIEKKQRKKKKKKKEEMKMENIELGIPDDEMEEEVVAVETSEPEPETKEEPKPKAKPKARSARKRQKFGGYQSTRTYEDTEEEEVETLVVKKPKEKIKPTPQQKEADAMEETPDSPEASNEENTEEKKYKIKREYFVQLKTRLYYDDDTSEDIVKLYPVKKIVEREDETAAWDEDKYQLEISLKKGKPIYLYLTTERTISSVEIDGKTYLMRGH
;
A
#
# COMPACT_ATOMS: atom_id res chain seq x y z
N MET A 1 9.69 16.97 -15.48
CA MET A 1 9.95 15.56 -15.78
C MET A 1 8.63 14.92 -15.47
N THR A 2 7.94 14.40 -16.49
CA THR A 2 6.62 13.81 -16.27
C THR A 2 6.78 12.62 -15.34
N ASP A 3 5.98 12.54 -14.28
CA ASP A 3 6.17 11.50 -13.26
C ASP A 3 5.89 10.07 -13.76
N ARG A 4 5.22 9.93 -14.91
CA ARG A 4 4.98 8.65 -15.57
C ARG A 4 6.25 8.14 -16.25
N ILE A 5 6.55 6.87 -16.02
CA ILE A 5 7.61 6.11 -16.69
C ILE A 5 6.96 5.31 -17.84
N PHE A 6 7.59 5.32 -19.00
CA PHE A 6 7.17 4.53 -20.17
C PHE A 6 8.20 3.42 -20.40
N LYS A 7 7.77 2.17 -20.27
CA LYS A 7 8.64 0.99 -20.36
C LYS A 7 8.24 0.09 -21.53
N ASP A 8 6.94 -0.02 -21.77
CA ASP A 8 6.39 -0.69 -22.94
C ASP A 8 5.55 0.26 -23.80
N GLN A 9 5.38 -0.11 -25.07
CA GLN A 9 4.51 0.58 -26.02
C GLN A 9 3.07 0.70 -25.51
N LEU A 10 2.64 -0.29 -24.70
CA LEU A 10 1.32 -0.29 -24.10
C LEU A 10 1.10 0.88 -23.14
N ASP A 11 2.17 1.36 -22.49
CA ASP A 11 2.12 2.47 -21.54
C ASP A 11 1.81 3.80 -22.21
N LEU A 12 1.97 3.89 -23.54
CA LEU A 12 1.64 5.07 -24.31
C LEU A 12 0.13 5.21 -24.52
N TYR A 13 -0.62 4.11 -24.54
CA TYR A 13 -2.05 4.16 -24.78
C TYR A 13 -2.80 4.78 -23.59
N GLY A 14 -3.69 5.71 -23.91
CA GLY A 14 -4.44 6.50 -22.94
C GLY A 14 -3.67 7.70 -22.39
N TYR A 15 -2.39 7.88 -22.75
CA TYR A 15 -1.62 9.02 -22.28
C TYR A 15 -1.82 10.24 -23.17
N ASN A 16 -1.88 11.41 -22.54
CA ASN A 16 -1.95 12.70 -23.20
C ASN A 16 -0.76 13.56 -22.81
N PHE A 17 0.10 13.85 -23.79
CA PHE A 17 1.25 14.71 -23.59
C PHE A 17 0.88 16.17 -23.79
N VAL A 18 1.30 17.01 -22.84
CA VAL A 18 1.07 18.46 -22.88
C VAL A 18 2.43 19.16 -22.81
N PRO A 19 3.02 19.52 -23.97
CA PRO A 19 4.27 20.27 -24.01
C PRO A 19 4.11 21.72 -23.55
N ASN A 20 5.22 22.31 -23.14
CA ASN A 20 5.32 23.71 -22.75
C ASN A 20 6.29 24.53 -23.62
N GLN A 21 7.03 23.88 -24.52
CA GLN A 21 7.90 24.54 -25.49
C GLN A 21 7.85 23.81 -26.83
N MET A 22 8.03 24.57 -27.91
CA MET A 22 8.10 24.08 -29.28
C MET A 22 9.35 24.62 -29.96
N GLU A 23 10.00 23.77 -30.75
CA GLU A 23 11.15 24.12 -31.56
C GLU A 23 11.00 23.54 -32.97
N ILE A 24 11.18 24.39 -33.98
CA ILE A 24 11.37 23.97 -35.37
C ILE A 24 12.86 24.12 -35.65
N PRO A 25 13.59 23.02 -35.93
CA PRO A 25 15.04 23.04 -36.08
C PRO A 25 15.48 24.11 -37.09
N ASN A 26 16.35 25.02 -36.65
CA ASN A 26 16.91 26.13 -37.44
C ASN A 26 15.92 27.23 -37.86
N GLU A 27 14.71 27.27 -37.31
CA GLU A 27 13.68 28.27 -37.67
C GLU A 27 13.18 29.08 -36.48
N SER A 28 12.65 28.42 -35.46
CA SER A 28 11.95 29.11 -34.37
C SER A 28 11.90 28.27 -33.10
N GLN A 29 11.98 28.94 -31.97
CA GLN A 29 11.70 28.36 -30.65
C GLN A 29 10.67 29.24 -29.95
N GLU A 30 9.59 28.62 -29.46
CA GLU A 30 8.45 29.30 -28.86
C GLU A 30 8.07 28.62 -27.54
N GLU A 31 7.84 29.42 -26.50
CA GLU A 31 7.21 28.94 -25.27
C GLU A 31 5.70 28.84 -25.47
N LEU A 32 5.14 27.69 -25.12
CA LEU A 32 3.73 27.39 -25.29
C LEU A 32 2.95 27.62 -24.01
N ARG A 33 1.70 28.06 -24.14
CA ARG A 33 0.77 28.04 -23.00
C ARG A 33 0.35 26.60 -22.71
N MET A 34 0.05 26.31 -21.44
CA MET A 34 -0.40 24.98 -21.04
C MET A 34 -1.63 24.56 -21.86
N GLY A 35 -1.54 23.40 -22.52
CA GLY A 35 -2.63 22.85 -23.34
C GLY A 35 -2.80 23.49 -24.72
N GLU A 36 -1.92 24.41 -25.14
CA GLU A 36 -1.96 24.99 -26.50
C GLU A 36 -1.71 23.94 -27.58
N TYR A 37 -0.84 22.98 -27.26
CA TYR A 37 -0.64 21.76 -28.03
C TYR A 37 -0.86 20.55 -27.12
N THR A 38 -1.47 19.50 -27.66
CA THR A 38 -1.69 18.25 -26.94
C THR A 38 -1.53 17.05 -27.88
N PHE A 39 -0.91 15.98 -27.39
CA PHE A 39 -0.74 14.73 -28.12
C PHE A 39 -1.32 13.58 -27.32
N GLY A 40 -2.55 13.19 -27.64
CA GLY A 40 -3.26 12.10 -26.98
C GLY A 40 -3.19 10.81 -27.80
N ILE A 41 -2.64 9.73 -27.23
CA ILE A 41 -2.64 8.42 -27.88
C ILE A 41 -3.82 7.64 -27.29
N LEU A 42 -4.85 7.36 -28.09
CA LEU A 42 -6.04 6.64 -27.63
C LEU A 42 -6.44 5.56 -28.63
N GLY A 43 -6.35 4.30 -28.18
CA GLY A 43 -6.53 3.14 -29.07
C GLY A 43 -5.52 3.20 -30.22
N SER A 44 -5.95 2.92 -31.44
CA SER A 44 -5.09 2.97 -32.63
C SER A 44 -4.90 4.39 -33.21
N ASN A 45 -5.23 5.46 -32.47
CA ASN A 45 -5.23 6.82 -33.00
C ASN A 45 -4.39 7.77 -32.13
N LEU A 46 -3.66 8.66 -32.79
CA LEU A 46 -3.03 9.83 -32.21
C LEU A 46 -3.92 11.05 -32.50
N TYR A 47 -4.36 11.70 -31.43
CA TYR A 47 -5.09 12.96 -31.45
C TYR A 47 -4.09 14.08 -31.20
N VAL A 48 -3.93 14.95 -32.18
CA VAL A 48 -3.09 16.14 -32.07
C VAL A 48 -4.01 17.35 -32.03
N ASP A 49 -3.89 18.16 -31.00
CA ASP A 49 -4.45 19.51 -30.97
C ASP A 49 -3.31 20.52 -30.97
N GLY A 50 -3.51 21.64 -31.66
CA GLY A 50 -2.45 22.61 -31.92
C GLY A 50 -2.63 23.38 -33.21
N LYS A 51 -2.17 24.64 -33.22
CA LYS A 51 -2.30 25.52 -34.38
C LYS A 51 -1.52 24.94 -35.58
N GLY A 52 -2.23 24.69 -36.69
CA GLY A 52 -1.62 24.22 -37.95
C GLY A 52 -1.34 22.72 -38.05
N ILE A 53 -1.39 21.98 -36.93
CA ILE A 53 -1.15 20.52 -36.89
C ILE A 53 -2.31 19.71 -36.30
N LYS A 54 -3.42 20.37 -35.94
CA LYS A 54 -4.62 19.71 -35.43
C LYS A 54 -5.12 18.61 -36.37
N GLY A 55 -5.32 17.41 -35.84
CA GLY A 55 -5.76 16.27 -36.63
C GLY A 55 -5.83 14.96 -35.84
N VAL A 56 -6.42 13.95 -36.49
CA VAL A 56 -6.42 12.58 -35.99
C VAL A 56 -5.61 11.73 -36.96
N TYR A 57 -4.61 11.04 -36.43
CA TYR A 57 -3.69 10.20 -37.19
C TYR A 57 -3.84 8.76 -36.74
N SER A 58 -4.04 7.84 -37.67
CA SER A 58 -4.03 6.41 -37.38
C SER A 58 -2.60 5.98 -37.08
N VAL A 59 -2.40 5.35 -35.92
CA VAL A 59 -1.14 4.72 -35.52
C VAL A 59 -1.11 3.33 -36.17
N ASN A 60 -0.20 3.14 -37.11
CA ASN A 60 -0.03 1.85 -37.80
C ASN A 60 0.84 0.90 -36.96
N ASN A 61 1.96 1.41 -36.45
CA ASN A 61 2.88 0.65 -35.62
C ASN A 61 3.57 1.56 -34.60
N ILE A 62 3.91 0.99 -33.44
CA ILE A 62 4.78 1.58 -32.43
C ILE A 62 6.07 0.74 -32.41
N THR A 63 7.21 1.36 -32.66
CA THR A 63 8.50 0.66 -32.70
C THR A 63 9.38 1.17 -31.56
N PRO A 64 9.97 0.29 -30.73
CA PRO A 64 10.93 0.70 -29.71
C PRO A 64 12.26 1.06 -30.39
N THR A 65 12.95 2.06 -29.86
CA THR A 65 14.19 2.64 -30.42
C THR A 65 15.11 3.04 -29.28
N ASP A 66 16.40 3.27 -29.56
CA ASP A 66 17.40 3.62 -28.53
C ASP A 66 17.06 4.89 -27.73
N TYR A 67 16.29 5.80 -28.32
CA TYR A 67 15.84 7.03 -27.66
C TYR A 67 14.44 6.94 -27.05
N GLY A 68 13.73 5.81 -27.16
CA GLY A 68 12.33 5.68 -26.73
C GLY A 68 11.45 4.98 -27.76
N TYR A 69 10.42 5.64 -28.28
CA TYR A 69 9.47 5.03 -29.23
C TYR A 69 9.28 5.85 -30.51
N LYS A 70 9.00 5.15 -31.61
CA LYS A 70 8.59 5.75 -32.88
C LYS A 70 7.23 5.21 -33.30
N LEU A 71 6.24 6.10 -33.33
CA LEU A 71 4.91 5.83 -33.87
C LEU A 71 4.89 6.18 -35.35
N THR A 72 4.54 5.21 -36.19
CA THR A 72 4.31 5.45 -37.61
C THR A 72 2.86 5.85 -37.81
N LEU A 73 2.65 7.02 -38.39
CA LEU A 73 1.34 7.66 -38.49
C LEU A 73 0.86 7.69 -39.94
N MET A 74 -0.43 7.47 -40.13
CA MET A 74 -1.13 7.66 -41.40
C MET A 74 -2.32 8.60 -41.17
N ASN A 75 -2.56 9.53 -42.08
CA ASN A 75 -3.74 10.38 -41.98
C ASN A 75 -5.01 9.55 -42.22
N ALA A 76 -5.99 9.65 -41.32
CA ALA A 76 -7.24 8.89 -41.41
C ALA A 76 -8.08 9.21 -42.66
N ARG A 77 -7.90 10.41 -43.25
CA ARG A 77 -8.61 10.83 -44.47
C ARG A 77 -7.85 10.54 -45.76
N ASP A 78 -6.53 10.51 -45.70
CA ASP A 78 -5.67 10.26 -46.86
C ASP A 78 -4.48 9.36 -46.46
N PRO A 79 -4.51 8.05 -46.77
CA PRO A 79 -3.48 7.11 -46.35
C PRO A 79 -2.13 7.34 -47.05
N THR A 80 -2.07 8.16 -48.12
CA THR A 80 -0.81 8.50 -48.78
C THR A 80 0.03 9.48 -47.95
N VAL A 81 -0.61 10.22 -47.04
CA VAL A 81 0.05 11.14 -46.13
C VAL A 81 0.54 10.36 -44.90
N GLN A 82 1.81 10.01 -44.93
CA GLN A 82 2.50 9.29 -43.86
C GLN A 82 3.41 10.24 -43.07
N GLY A 83 3.32 10.13 -41.75
CA GLY A 83 4.11 10.91 -40.79
C GLY A 83 4.64 10.03 -39.67
N HIS A 84 5.17 10.65 -38.63
CA HIS A 84 5.58 9.95 -37.41
C HIS A 84 5.53 10.84 -36.18
N LEU A 85 5.42 10.20 -35.02
CA LEU A 85 5.68 10.79 -33.72
C LEU A 85 6.81 9.99 -33.06
N LYS A 86 7.95 10.63 -32.80
CA LYS A 86 9.01 10.07 -31.97
C LYS A 86 8.81 10.57 -30.54
N ILE A 87 8.91 9.67 -29.57
CA ILE A 87 8.81 9.96 -28.15
C ILE A 87 10.21 9.69 -27.60
N ILE A 88 10.86 10.75 -27.16
CA ILE A 88 12.20 10.71 -26.59
C ILE A 88 12.05 10.49 -25.09
N LEU A 89 12.62 9.40 -24.61
CA LEU A 89 12.68 9.05 -23.21
C LEU A 89 14.08 9.35 -22.65
N THR A 90 14.10 9.70 -21.38
CA THR A 90 15.33 9.76 -20.58
C THR A 90 15.81 8.35 -20.21
N GLN A 91 17.01 8.24 -19.65
CA GLN A 91 17.57 6.97 -19.16
C GLN A 91 16.68 6.28 -18.09
N TYR A 92 15.83 7.05 -17.43
CA TYR A 92 14.89 6.58 -16.41
C TYR A 92 13.48 6.28 -16.97
N GLY A 93 13.28 6.35 -18.28
CA GLY A 93 12.00 6.05 -18.95
C GLY A 93 10.97 7.18 -18.91
N HIS A 94 11.30 8.37 -18.40
CA HIS A 94 10.41 9.54 -18.50
C HIS A 94 10.45 10.16 -19.88
N ALA A 95 9.29 10.59 -20.40
CA ALA A 95 9.24 11.35 -21.64
C ALA A 95 9.82 12.76 -21.45
N ASP A 96 10.73 13.13 -22.34
CA ASP A 96 11.45 14.40 -22.32
C ASP A 96 10.97 15.30 -23.46
N ALA A 97 10.93 14.75 -24.68
CA ALA A 97 10.53 15.47 -25.87
C ALA A 97 9.73 14.60 -26.84
N LEU A 98 8.92 15.26 -27.67
CA LEU A 98 8.15 14.67 -28.74
C LEU A 98 8.61 15.27 -30.07
N VAL A 99 8.97 14.44 -31.04
CA VAL A 99 9.29 14.91 -32.39
C VAL A 99 8.17 14.49 -33.33
N PHE A 100 7.38 15.46 -33.74
CA PHE A 100 6.22 15.24 -34.60
C PHE A 100 6.53 15.64 -36.04
N LYS A 101 6.18 14.76 -36.97
CA LYS A 101 6.22 15.01 -38.41
C LYS A 101 4.89 14.62 -39.02
N ARG A 102 4.14 15.60 -39.54
CA ARG A 102 2.80 15.37 -40.10
C ARG A 102 2.82 14.58 -41.40
N SER A 103 3.73 14.88 -42.30
CA SER A 103 3.89 14.22 -43.60
C SER A 103 5.36 14.11 -44.00
N THR A 104 5.67 13.31 -45.01
CA THR A 104 7.03 13.20 -45.55
C THR A 104 7.62 14.53 -46.03
N LYS A 105 6.77 15.46 -46.48
CA LYS A 105 7.12 16.79 -47.00
C LYS A 105 7.19 17.88 -45.93
N ASP A 106 6.48 17.70 -44.81
CA ASP A 106 6.49 18.67 -43.72
C ASP A 106 7.80 18.58 -42.92
N LYS A 107 8.16 19.65 -42.22
CA LYS A 107 9.33 19.66 -41.31
C LYS A 107 9.00 18.93 -40.01
N GLU A 108 10.04 18.44 -39.33
CA GLU A 108 9.89 17.90 -37.97
C GLU A 108 9.76 19.07 -37.00
N ILE A 109 8.83 18.96 -36.04
CA ILE A 109 8.64 19.90 -34.95
C ILE A 109 8.92 19.17 -33.66
N ILE A 110 9.78 19.74 -32.82
CA ILE A 110 10.15 19.21 -31.51
C ILE A 110 9.32 19.92 -30.46
N PHE A 111 8.71 19.15 -29.56
CA PHE A 111 7.93 19.65 -28.44
C PHE A 111 8.57 19.14 -27.15
N PHE A 112 8.98 20.04 -26.27
CA PHE A 112 9.55 19.67 -24.98
C PHE A 112 8.46 19.61 -23.91
N LEU A 113 8.57 18.62 -23.03
CA LEU A 113 7.66 18.45 -21.92
C LEU A 113 8.14 19.27 -20.71
N PRO A 114 7.20 19.76 -19.88
CA PRO A 114 7.57 20.59 -18.74
C PRO A 114 8.46 19.84 -17.75
N GLU A 115 9.59 20.47 -17.43
CA GLU A 115 10.44 20.04 -16.33
C GLU A 115 9.80 20.39 -14.98
N THR A 116 9.96 19.50 -13.99
CA THR A 116 9.45 19.75 -12.64
C THR A 116 10.48 20.67 -11.98
N PRO A 117 10.11 21.86 -11.51
CA PRO A 117 11.07 22.80 -10.95
C PRO A 117 11.90 22.14 -9.85
N LYS A 118 13.23 22.31 -9.87
CA LYS A 118 14.15 21.66 -8.91
C LYS A 118 13.74 21.86 -7.45
N LYS A 119 13.22 23.05 -7.11
CA LYS A 119 12.70 23.37 -5.77
C LYS A 119 11.48 22.52 -5.40
N LEU A 120 10.55 22.33 -6.34
CA LEU A 120 9.38 21.47 -6.13
C LEU A 120 9.80 20.01 -6.00
N ARG A 121 10.70 19.54 -6.87
CA ARG A 121 11.24 18.18 -6.82
C ARG A 121 11.89 17.84 -5.48
N LEU A 122 12.67 18.76 -4.91
CA LEU A 122 13.28 18.58 -3.58
C LEU A 122 12.22 18.47 -2.49
N LYS A 123 11.24 19.39 -2.47
CA LYS A 123 10.11 19.33 -1.54
C LYS A 123 9.35 18.01 -1.66
N GLU A 124 9.08 17.57 -2.89
CA GLU A 124 8.34 16.34 -3.16
C GLU A 124 9.15 15.13 -2.72
N ARG A 125 10.47 15.16 -2.85
CA ARG A 125 11.35 14.06 -2.40
C ARG A 125 11.35 13.93 -0.88
N ASP A 126 11.32 15.05 -0.18
CA ASP A 126 11.34 15.01 1.28
C ASP A 126 9.97 14.61 1.86
N PHE A 127 8.90 14.52 1.04
CA PHE A 127 7.55 14.20 1.49
C PHE A 127 7.01 12.88 0.95
N PHE A 128 7.13 12.60 -0.34
CA PHE A 128 6.60 11.38 -0.93
C PHE A 128 7.62 10.27 -0.82
N THR A 129 7.15 9.06 -0.53
CA THR A 129 7.98 7.87 -0.53
C THR A 129 8.35 7.49 -1.96
N ASP A 130 9.65 7.29 -2.20
CA ASP A 130 10.15 6.79 -3.47
C ASP A 130 10.00 5.28 -3.57
N ARG A 131 9.70 4.80 -4.78
CA ARG A 131 9.95 3.42 -5.17
C ARG A 131 11.44 3.17 -4.95
N TRP A 132 11.82 2.03 -4.38
CA TRP A 132 13.21 1.68 -4.02
C TRP A 132 13.76 2.29 -2.72
N GLU A 133 13.02 3.13 -2.00
CA GLU A 133 13.55 3.78 -0.80
C GLU A 133 13.51 2.89 0.46
N MET A 134 12.46 2.09 0.60
CA MET A 134 12.20 1.32 1.82
C MET A 134 12.30 -0.18 1.56
N PRO A 135 13.47 -0.81 1.83
CA PRO A 135 13.64 -2.25 1.72
C PRO A 135 12.88 -2.96 2.85
N LEU A 136 12.19 -4.03 2.48
CA LEU A 136 11.41 -4.88 3.38
C LEU A 136 11.97 -6.31 3.33
N GLU A 137 13.07 -6.53 4.05
CA GLU A 137 13.72 -7.84 4.10
C GLU A 137 12.82 -8.90 4.75
N ASP A 138 12.05 -8.53 5.78
CA ASP A 138 11.13 -9.40 6.49
C ASP A 138 9.80 -8.68 6.76
N ILE A 139 8.71 -9.46 6.92
CA ILE A 139 7.36 -8.95 7.19
C ILE A 139 7.32 -8.19 8.52
N ASP A 140 8.11 -8.60 9.50
CA ASP A 140 8.16 -7.92 10.79
C ASP A 140 8.69 -6.49 10.69
N ASN A 141 9.53 -6.19 9.69
CA ASN A 141 10.04 -4.84 9.42
C ASN A 141 8.97 -3.90 8.84
N LEU A 142 7.82 -4.44 8.44
CA LEU A 142 6.68 -3.66 7.97
C LEU A 142 6.07 -2.84 9.11
N TRP A 143 6.04 -3.39 10.32
CA TRP A 143 5.36 -2.77 11.45
C TRP A 143 6.14 -1.57 11.98
N GLY A 144 5.45 -0.45 12.20
CA GLY A 144 6.03 0.84 12.54
C GLY A 144 6.36 1.72 11.32
N GLN A 145 6.29 1.19 10.10
CA GLN A 145 6.57 1.96 8.88
C GLN A 145 5.39 2.84 8.49
N THR A 146 5.71 3.98 7.87
CA THR A 146 4.73 4.90 7.28
C THR A 146 5.19 5.36 5.92
N PHE A 147 4.35 5.20 4.90
CA PHE A 147 4.63 5.62 3.54
C PHE A 147 3.63 6.67 3.07
N ARG A 148 4.10 7.50 2.16
CA ARG A 148 3.38 8.65 1.62
C ARG A 148 3.25 8.47 0.10
N PRO A 149 2.13 7.92 -0.37
CA PRO A 149 1.94 7.63 -1.79
C PRO A 149 1.88 8.92 -2.61
N PHE A 150 2.27 8.81 -3.87
CA PHE A 150 2.34 9.92 -4.81
C PHE A 150 1.13 9.98 -5.74
N LEU A 151 0.63 8.82 -6.16
CA LEU A 151 -0.56 8.70 -7.01
C LEU A 151 -1.61 7.83 -6.33
N ARG A 152 -2.88 8.12 -6.63
CA ARG A 152 -4.05 7.32 -6.25
C ARG A 152 -4.85 6.99 -7.50
N ILE A 153 -5.10 5.70 -7.74
CA ILE A 153 -5.95 5.22 -8.83
C ILE A 153 -7.26 4.74 -8.22
N HIS A 154 -8.37 5.29 -8.67
CA HIS A 154 -9.72 4.83 -8.31
C HIS A 154 -10.18 3.84 -9.37
N HIS A 155 -10.34 2.56 -9.00
CA HIS A 155 -10.67 1.50 -9.96
C HIS A 155 -12.10 1.61 -10.49
N ASP A 156 -13.03 2.15 -9.69
CA ASP A 156 -14.43 2.29 -10.08
C ASP A 156 -14.61 3.28 -11.24
N ASP A 157 -13.88 4.40 -11.20
CA ASP A 157 -13.97 5.46 -12.21
C ASP A 157 -12.84 5.42 -13.26
N ASN A 158 -11.84 4.55 -13.07
CA ASN A 158 -10.56 4.55 -13.80
C ASN A 158 -9.89 5.95 -13.82
N ILE A 159 -10.06 6.71 -12.75
CA ILE A 159 -9.45 8.03 -12.59
C ILE A 159 -8.13 7.88 -11.84
N GLN A 160 -7.09 8.47 -12.40
CA GLN A 160 -5.80 8.62 -11.74
C GLN A 160 -5.69 10.04 -11.18
N GLU A 161 -5.36 10.12 -9.89
CA GLU A 161 -5.27 11.36 -9.13
C GLU A 161 -3.85 11.51 -8.56
N ARG A 162 -3.27 12.70 -8.73
CA ARG A 162 -1.98 13.05 -8.13
C ARG A 162 -2.20 13.65 -6.76
N LEU A 163 -1.68 12.96 -5.74
CA LEU A 163 -1.79 13.40 -4.36
C LEU A 163 -0.92 14.64 -4.14
N GLN A 164 -1.45 15.61 -3.42
CA GLN A 164 -0.76 16.84 -3.05
C GLN A 164 -0.25 16.75 -1.62
N PHE A 165 0.77 17.55 -1.28
CA PHE A 165 1.21 17.73 0.11
C PHE A 165 0.06 18.11 1.04
N ARG A 166 -0.84 18.95 0.51
CA ARG A 166 -2.01 19.48 1.21
C ARG A 166 -2.91 18.34 1.69
N ASP A 167 -3.02 17.26 0.93
CA ASP A 167 -3.88 16.09 1.20
C ASP A 167 -3.31 15.20 2.31
N SER A 168 -2.03 15.38 2.66
CA SER A 168 -1.39 14.71 3.80
C SER A 168 -1.68 13.20 3.89
N THR A 169 -1.76 12.53 2.73
CA THR A 169 -2.10 11.12 2.67
C THR A 169 -0.93 10.28 3.15
N SER A 170 -1.18 9.39 4.10
CA SER A 170 -0.18 8.47 4.62
C SER A 170 -0.82 7.13 4.96
N ILE A 171 -0.07 6.06 4.76
CA ILE A 171 -0.45 4.72 5.15
C ILE A 171 0.59 4.22 6.14
N SER A 172 0.14 3.79 7.32
CA SER A 172 0.99 3.37 8.43
C SER A 172 0.63 1.95 8.86
N PHE A 173 1.65 1.14 9.12
CA PHE A 173 1.50 -0.19 9.71
C PHE A 173 1.82 -0.08 11.21
N ILE A 174 0.88 -0.48 12.07
CA ILE A 174 0.97 -0.24 13.52
C ILE A 174 0.86 -1.57 14.27
N GLU A 175 1.84 -1.84 15.13
CA GLU A 175 1.80 -2.91 16.13
C GLU A 175 1.40 -2.32 17.50
N LYS A 176 0.41 -2.94 18.15
CA LYS A 176 -0.04 -2.59 19.49
C LYS A 176 0.25 -3.74 20.45
N VAL A 177 1.18 -3.52 21.38
CA VAL A 177 1.56 -4.50 22.40
C VAL A 177 0.82 -4.18 23.71
N THR A 178 0.04 -5.12 24.24
CA THR A 178 -0.65 -5.00 25.53
C THR A 178 -0.12 -6.01 26.54
N LYS A 179 0.25 -5.56 27.75
CA LYS A 179 0.74 -6.40 28.84
C LYS A 179 -0.36 -6.62 29.88
N ILE A 180 -0.73 -7.87 30.12
CA ILE A 180 -1.76 -8.26 31.08
C ILE A 180 -1.08 -8.97 32.27
N GLU A 181 -1.21 -8.40 33.47
CA GLU A 181 -0.73 -9.06 34.70
C GLU A 181 -1.64 -10.22 35.08
N LYS A 182 -1.09 -11.44 35.15
CA LYS A 182 -1.84 -12.60 35.67
C LYS A 182 -1.90 -12.52 37.19
N LYS A 183 -3.06 -12.18 37.77
CA LYS A 183 -3.30 -12.37 39.21
C LYS A 183 -3.33 -13.86 39.54
N GLN A 184 -2.40 -14.33 40.39
CA GLN A 184 -2.40 -15.72 40.86
C GLN A 184 -3.70 -16.00 41.63
N ARG A 185 -4.53 -16.93 41.13
CA ARG A 185 -5.67 -17.48 41.87
C ARG A 185 -5.13 -18.30 43.05
N LYS A 186 -5.25 -17.78 44.29
CA LYS A 186 -5.00 -18.57 45.50
C LYS A 186 -5.93 -19.80 45.50
N LYS A 187 -5.36 -21.01 45.39
CA LYS A 187 -6.11 -22.27 45.56
C LYS A 187 -6.69 -22.32 46.98
N LYS A 188 -8.02 -22.17 47.11
CA LYS A 188 -8.73 -22.57 48.34
C LYS A 188 -8.67 -24.09 48.45
N LYS A 189 -7.84 -24.63 49.35
CA LYS A 189 -7.87 -26.04 49.77
C LYS A 189 -9.27 -26.33 50.38
N LYS A 190 -10.10 -27.11 49.69
CA LYS A 190 -11.30 -27.74 50.28
C LYS A 190 -10.82 -28.92 51.14
N LYS A 191 -10.93 -28.78 52.46
CA LYS A 191 -11.03 -29.91 53.39
C LYS A 191 -12.45 -30.47 53.23
N LYS A 192 -12.60 -31.69 52.69
CA LYS A 192 -13.84 -32.46 52.80
C LYS A 192 -13.51 -33.95 52.73
N GLU A 193 -13.06 -34.48 53.85
CA GLU A 193 -13.18 -35.88 54.24
C GLU A 193 -13.94 -35.90 55.58
N GLU A 194 -14.76 -36.91 55.78
CA GLU A 194 -15.70 -37.17 56.88
C GLU A 194 -17.05 -36.42 56.83
N MET A 195 -17.98 -36.98 56.04
CA MET A 195 -19.32 -37.41 56.48
C MET A 195 -19.93 -38.27 55.35
N LYS A 196 -19.63 -39.57 55.38
CA LYS A 196 -20.53 -40.67 54.98
C LYS A 196 -21.18 -41.13 56.31
N MET A 197 -22.42 -41.56 56.48
CA MET A 197 -23.50 -42.15 55.66
C MET A 197 -24.83 -41.59 56.24
N GLU A 198 -26.02 -41.64 55.64
CA GLU A 198 -26.76 -42.81 55.14
C GLU A 198 -27.89 -42.39 54.20
N ASN A 199 -28.35 -43.40 53.45
CA ASN A 199 -29.57 -43.55 52.68
C ASN A 199 -29.47 -43.54 51.14
N ILE A 200 -29.71 -44.75 50.67
CA ILE A 200 -29.62 -45.41 49.38
C ILE A 200 -31.00 -45.39 48.70
N GLU A 201 -30.99 -45.68 47.39
CA GLU A 201 -32.08 -46.11 46.49
C GLU A 201 -32.53 -45.05 45.49
N LEU A 202 -32.61 -45.28 44.17
CA LEU A 202 -32.15 -46.34 43.26
C LEU A 202 -32.55 -45.84 41.84
N GLY A 203 -31.74 -46.10 40.81
CA GLY A 203 -32.22 -46.21 39.43
C GLY A 203 -32.06 -45.01 38.49
N ILE A 204 -30.98 -45.05 37.70
CA ILE A 204 -30.83 -44.42 36.37
C ILE A 204 -31.39 -45.46 35.35
N PRO A 205 -32.01 -45.08 34.23
CA PRO A 205 -31.22 -44.84 33.01
C PRO A 205 -31.55 -43.54 32.27
N ASP A 206 -30.55 -43.11 31.52
CA ASP A 206 -30.49 -41.96 30.61
C ASP A 206 -31.60 -41.94 29.55
N ASP A 207 -31.95 -40.74 29.08
CA ASP A 207 -32.13 -40.50 27.64
C ASP A 207 -32.03 -39.00 27.29
N GLU A 208 -31.64 -38.80 26.04
CA GLU A 208 -31.07 -37.64 25.35
C GLU A 208 -32.04 -36.47 25.07
N MET A 209 -31.46 -35.41 24.47
CA MET A 209 -32.09 -34.34 23.66
C MET A 209 -32.85 -33.25 24.44
N GLU A 210 -32.79 -31.96 24.12
CA GLU A 210 -32.22 -31.20 23.00
C GLU A 210 -32.16 -29.72 23.42
N GLU A 211 -31.36 -28.94 22.67
CA GLU A 211 -31.29 -27.48 22.74
C GLU A 211 -32.65 -26.82 22.43
N GLU A 212 -33.05 -25.81 23.19
CA GLU A 212 -34.12 -24.90 22.78
C GLU A 212 -33.59 -23.47 22.67
N VAL A 213 -33.35 -23.07 21.42
CA VAL A 213 -33.10 -21.72 20.94
C VAL A 213 -34.44 -20.97 20.87
N VAL A 214 -34.58 -19.88 21.62
CA VAL A 214 -35.74 -18.98 21.53
C VAL A 214 -35.53 -18.01 20.36
N ALA A 215 -36.20 -18.27 19.24
CA ALA A 215 -36.41 -17.32 18.15
C ALA A 215 -37.70 -16.54 18.41
N VAL A 216 -37.63 -15.21 18.39
CA VAL A 216 -38.80 -14.32 18.43
C VAL A 216 -39.10 -13.88 17.00
N GLU A 217 -40.17 -14.42 16.44
CA GLU A 217 -40.86 -13.87 15.27
C GLU A 217 -41.56 -12.55 15.66
N THR A 218 -41.47 -11.54 14.80
CA THR A 218 -42.54 -10.54 14.70
C THR A 218 -42.73 -10.16 13.24
N SER A 219 -44.00 -10.23 12.86
CA SER A 219 -44.60 -10.20 11.53
C SER A 219 -44.61 -8.82 10.86
N GLU A 220 -44.46 -8.84 9.53
CA GLU A 220 -44.93 -7.79 8.62
C GLU A 220 -46.45 -7.58 8.70
N PRO A 221 -46.93 -6.42 8.24
CA PRO A 221 -47.88 -6.50 7.13
C PRO A 221 -47.59 -5.49 6.00
N GLU A 222 -47.53 -6.01 4.77
CA GLU A 222 -47.95 -5.33 3.53
C GLU A 222 -49.51 -5.28 3.47
N PRO A 223 -50.20 -4.44 2.63
CA PRO A 223 -49.88 -4.32 1.21
C PRO A 223 -50.27 -3.03 0.42
N GLU A 224 -49.84 -3.05 -0.84
CA GLU A 224 -50.51 -2.60 -2.08
C GLU A 224 -50.19 -1.24 -2.76
N THR A 225 -49.30 -1.36 -3.75
CA THR A 225 -49.40 -1.08 -5.22
C THR A 225 -49.79 0.28 -5.83
N LYS A 226 -48.90 0.71 -6.76
CA LYS A 226 -49.06 1.22 -8.16
C LYS A 226 -47.89 2.20 -8.43
N GLU A 227 -47.18 2.29 -9.56
CA GLU A 227 -47.42 1.96 -10.96
C GLU A 227 -46.05 1.92 -11.71
N GLU A 228 -45.92 1.09 -12.76
CA GLU A 228 -44.71 0.92 -13.58
C GLU A 228 -44.42 2.11 -14.52
N PRO A 229 -43.14 2.30 -14.92
CA PRO A 229 -42.87 2.45 -16.35
C PRO A 229 -41.70 1.61 -16.90
N LYS A 230 -42.05 0.88 -17.98
CA LYS A 230 -41.30 0.23 -19.07
C LYS A 230 -39.75 0.24 -19.10
N PRO A 231 -39.11 -0.91 -19.44
CA PRO A 231 -37.67 -1.05 -19.49
C PRO A 231 -37.05 -0.47 -20.78
N LYS A 232 -36.10 0.45 -20.63
CA LYS A 232 -35.17 0.83 -21.71
C LYS A 232 -34.08 -0.23 -21.83
N ALA A 233 -33.82 -0.62 -23.08
CA ALA A 233 -32.89 -1.67 -23.48
C ALA A 233 -31.49 -1.48 -22.89
N LYS A 234 -30.98 -2.56 -22.27
CA LYS A 234 -29.61 -2.68 -21.74
C LYS A 234 -28.58 -2.49 -22.88
N PRO A 235 -27.63 -1.54 -22.79
CA PRO A 235 -26.41 -1.65 -23.58
C PRO A 235 -25.64 -2.87 -23.08
N LYS A 236 -25.29 -3.77 -23.99
CA LYS A 236 -24.50 -4.97 -23.71
C LYS A 236 -23.22 -4.56 -22.99
N ALA A 237 -23.08 -5.01 -21.74
CA ALA A 237 -21.85 -4.90 -20.97
C ALA A 237 -20.71 -5.50 -21.79
N ARG A 238 -19.81 -4.64 -22.27
CA ARG A 238 -18.55 -5.08 -22.85
C ARG A 238 -17.73 -5.63 -21.68
N SER A 239 -17.59 -6.95 -21.69
CA SER A 239 -16.61 -7.76 -20.97
C SER A 239 -15.54 -6.93 -20.27
N ALA A 240 -15.58 -6.94 -18.94
CA ALA A 240 -14.47 -6.50 -18.10
C ALA A 240 -13.16 -7.06 -18.64
N ARG A 241 -12.14 -6.20 -18.74
CA ARG A 241 -10.77 -6.63 -19.03
C ARG A 241 -10.39 -7.70 -18.02
N LYS A 242 -9.80 -8.80 -18.53
CA LYS A 242 -9.17 -9.85 -17.72
C LYS A 242 -8.37 -9.18 -16.61
N ARG A 243 -8.72 -9.49 -15.36
CA ARG A 243 -7.80 -9.43 -14.22
C ARG A 243 -6.46 -9.98 -14.72
N GLN A 244 -5.37 -9.24 -14.51
CA GLN A 244 -4.02 -9.74 -14.73
C GLN A 244 -3.94 -11.05 -13.95
N LYS A 245 -4.00 -12.18 -14.67
CA LYS A 245 -3.96 -13.49 -14.05
C LYS A 245 -2.51 -13.69 -13.67
N PHE A 246 -2.18 -13.36 -12.43
CA PHE A 246 -1.04 -13.95 -11.74
C PHE A 246 -1.16 -15.47 -11.90
N GLY A 247 -0.34 -16.01 -12.80
CA GLY A 247 -0.47 -17.37 -13.31
C GLY A 247 0.78 -18.15 -12.98
N GLY A 248 0.74 -18.90 -11.88
CA GLY A 248 1.77 -19.87 -11.50
C GLY A 248 2.47 -19.50 -10.20
N TYR A 249 1.93 -19.98 -9.07
CA TYR A 249 2.58 -19.84 -7.76
C TYR A 249 3.20 -21.18 -7.36
N GLN A 250 4.50 -21.19 -7.06
CA GLN A 250 5.21 -22.39 -6.57
C GLN A 250 5.68 -22.27 -5.11
N SER A 251 5.59 -21.11 -4.45
CA SER A 251 5.89 -21.01 -3.02
C SER A 251 4.94 -20.06 -2.30
N THR A 252 4.50 -20.46 -1.10
CA THR A 252 3.69 -19.62 -0.21
C THR A 252 4.35 -19.60 1.16
N ARG A 253 4.75 -18.41 1.62
CA ARG A 253 5.09 -18.20 3.03
C ARG A 253 3.86 -17.69 3.74
N THR A 254 3.39 -18.47 4.69
CA THR A 254 2.16 -18.21 5.41
C THR A 254 2.50 -17.81 6.82
N TYR A 255 2.17 -16.58 7.20
CA TYR A 255 2.33 -16.09 8.56
C TYR A 255 0.94 -16.01 9.16
N GLU A 256 0.53 -17.10 9.82
CA GLU A 256 -0.68 -17.08 10.63
C GLU A 256 -0.42 -16.27 11.89
N ASP A 257 -1.27 -15.27 12.14
CA ASP A 257 -1.50 -14.76 13.49
C ASP A 257 -2.23 -15.89 14.26
N THR A 258 -1.50 -16.98 14.51
CA THR A 258 -1.75 -17.79 15.68
C THR A 258 -1.70 -16.80 16.83
N GLU A 259 -2.65 -16.84 17.76
CA GLU A 259 -2.43 -16.23 19.06
C GLU A 259 -1.16 -16.87 19.63
N GLU A 260 0.01 -16.30 19.32
CA GLU A 260 1.27 -16.74 19.86
C GLU A 260 1.21 -16.34 21.33
N GLU A 261 0.77 -17.30 22.16
CA GLU A 261 0.92 -17.26 23.60
C GLU A 261 2.41 -17.38 23.94
N GLU A 262 3.20 -16.38 23.59
CA GLU A 262 4.55 -16.25 24.13
C GLU A 262 4.45 -15.81 25.59
N VAL A 263 4.62 -16.78 26.49
CA VAL A 263 4.82 -16.51 27.91
C VAL A 263 6.27 -16.08 28.09
N GLU A 264 6.57 -14.84 27.78
CA GLU A 264 7.91 -14.29 27.98
C GLU A 264 8.14 -13.97 29.46
N THR A 265 9.08 -14.68 30.09
CA THR A 265 9.50 -14.42 31.48
C THR A 265 10.57 -13.32 31.51
N LEU A 266 10.15 -12.06 31.64
CA LEU A 266 11.06 -10.95 31.85
C LEU A 266 11.46 -10.86 33.33
N VAL A 267 12.71 -11.22 33.64
CA VAL A 267 13.33 -11.02 34.97
C VAL A 267 13.73 -9.56 35.11
N VAL A 268 12.87 -8.74 35.70
CA VAL A 268 13.19 -7.34 36.00
C VAL A 268 14.04 -7.28 37.27
N LYS A 269 15.37 -7.16 37.15
CA LYS A 269 16.22 -6.71 38.25
C LYS A 269 16.03 -5.21 38.45
N LYS A 270 15.38 -4.79 39.55
CA LYS A 270 15.32 -3.38 39.94
C LYS A 270 16.74 -2.82 40.15
N PRO A 271 17.10 -1.65 39.59
CA PRO A 271 18.32 -0.96 39.98
C PRO A 271 18.15 -0.37 41.38
N LYS A 272 19.15 -0.57 42.25
CA LYS A 272 19.23 0.08 43.57
C LYS A 272 19.31 1.60 43.38
N GLU A 273 18.36 2.33 43.96
CA GLU A 273 18.49 3.78 44.17
C GLU A 273 19.71 4.04 45.06
N LYS A 274 20.73 4.69 44.50
CA LYS A 274 21.85 5.25 45.27
C LYS A 274 21.40 6.60 45.83
N ILE A 275 21.03 6.63 47.10
CA ILE A 275 21.03 7.87 47.88
C ILE A 275 22.50 8.27 48.07
N LYS A 276 22.90 9.41 47.49
CA LYS A 276 24.17 10.08 47.81
C LYS A 276 24.11 10.60 49.24
N PRO A 277 25.24 10.56 49.96
CA PRO A 277 25.86 11.83 50.30
C PRO A 277 27.33 11.87 49.88
N THR A 278 27.83 13.08 49.71
CA THR A 278 29.18 13.46 49.26
C THR A 278 29.66 14.53 50.25
N PRO A 279 30.95 14.83 50.41
CA PRO A 279 32.15 13.98 50.50
C PRO A 279 33.03 14.33 51.74
N GLN A 280 34.00 13.48 52.10
CA GLN A 280 35.33 13.96 52.55
C GLN A 280 36.42 12.87 52.43
N GLN A 281 37.39 13.20 51.57
CA GLN A 281 38.80 12.84 51.34
C GLN A 281 39.62 11.81 52.16
N LYS A 282 40.50 11.11 51.37
CA LYS A 282 41.89 10.60 51.63
C LYS A 282 42.06 9.39 52.55
N GLU A 283 43.01 8.44 52.40
CA GLU A 283 44.09 8.07 51.45
C GLU A 283 44.61 6.67 51.90
N ALA A 284 45.20 5.91 50.97
CA ALA A 284 46.26 4.88 51.14
C ALA A 284 46.01 3.46 51.73
N ASP A 285 46.45 2.49 50.90
CA ASP A 285 47.33 1.32 51.14
C ASP A 285 46.87 -0.10 51.59
N ALA A 286 47.47 -1.06 50.86
CA ALA A 286 48.02 -2.39 51.22
C ALA A 286 47.14 -3.64 51.51
N MET A 287 47.35 -4.65 50.62
CA MET A 287 47.72 -6.07 50.83
C MET A 287 46.89 -7.12 51.64
N GLU A 288 46.78 -8.29 50.99
CA GLU A 288 46.86 -9.70 51.47
C GLU A 288 45.67 -10.52 52.06
N GLU A 289 45.46 -11.67 51.39
CA GLU A 289 45.14 -13.06 51.80
C GLU A 289 43.97 -13.49 52.73
N THR A 290 43.01 -14.20 52.10
CA THR A 290 42.39 -15.54 52.40
C THR A 290 41.74 -15.85 53.80
N PRO A 291 41.14 -17.06 54.05
CA PRO A 291 39.67 -17.27 54.06
C PRO A 291 39.12 -17.93 55.37
N ASP A 292 37.81 -17.84 55.65
CA ASP A 292 36.95 -18.92 56.21
C ASP A 292 35.55 -18.44 56.66
N SER A 293 34.50 -19.14 56.16
CA SER A 293 33.18 -19.57 56.70
C SER A 293 32.36 -18.75 57.76
N PRO A 294 31.05 -19.01 57.99
CA PRO A 294 29.99 -19.68 57.19
C PRO A 294 28.63 -18.91 57.14
N GLU A 295 27.67 -19.45 56.37
CA GLU A 295 26.20 -19.40 56.52
C GLU A 295 25.46 -18.08 56.85
N ALA A 296 24.66 -17.61 55.87
CA ALA A 296 23.28 -17.16 56.12
C ALA A 296 22.49 -17.17 54.80
N SER A 297 21.62 -18.18 54.66
CA SER A 297 20.58 -18.27 53.64
C SER A 297 19.65 -17.06 53.74
N ASN A 298 19.82 -16.08 52.84
CA ASN A 298 18.77 -15.13 52.52
C ASN A 298 18.06 -15.63 51.26
N GLU A 299 16.96 -16.35 51.44
CA GLU A 299 15.99 -16.55 50.37
C GLU A 299 15.46 -15.16 49.96
N GLU A 300 16.09 -14.58 48.94
CA GLU A 300 15.51 -13.46 48.20
C GLU A 300 14.22 -13.97 47.57
N ASN A 301 13.10 -13.62 48.20
CA ASN A 301 11.77 -13.84 47.68
C ASN A 301 11.55 -12.88 46.49
N THR A 302 12.18 -13.19 45.36
CA THR A 302 11.90 -12.54 44.07
C THR A 302 10.48 -12.91 43.66
N GLU A 303 9.53 -12.00 43.89
CA GLU A 303 8.18 -12.14 43.34
C GLU A 303 8.25 -12.10 41.81
N GLU A 304 8.29 -13.28 41.19
CA GLU A 304 8.19 -13.46 39.74
C GLU A 304 6.81 -13.01 39.25
N LYS A 305 6.73 -11.77 38.75
CA LYS A 305 5.53 -11.29 38.05
C LYS A 305 5.50 -11.84 36.62
N LYS A 306 4.57 -12.75 36.35
CA LYS A 306 4.30 -13.29 35.01
C LYS A 306 3.31 -12.37 34.27
N TYR A 307 3.74 -11.82 33.14
CA TYR A 307 2.90 -11.02 32.25
C TYR A 307 2.45 -11.88 31.05
N LYS A 308 1.23 -11.67 30.56
CA LYS A 308 0.80 -12.13 29.23
C LYS A 308 0.92 -10.95 28.27
N ILE A 309 1.71 -11.12 27.20
CA ILE A 309 1.84 -10.12 26.14
C ILE A 309 0.82 -10.48 25.06
N LYS A 310 0.07 -9.49 24.58
CA LYS A 310 -0.86 -9.66 23.46
C LYS A 310 -0.56 -8.58 22.42
N ARG A 311 -0.19 -9.00 21.21
CA ARG A 311 0.12 -8.14 20.07
C ARG A 311 -1.11 -8.03 19.17
N GLU A 312 -1.39 -6.84 18.66
CA GLU A 312 -2.48 -6.58 17.71
C GLU A 312 -1.98 -5.68 16.59
N TYR A 313 -2.23 -6.07 15.34
CA TYR A 313 -1.71 -5.39 14.16
C TYR A 313 -2.80 -4.62 13.40
N PHE A 314 -2.46 -3.43 12.92
CA PHE A 314 -3.38 -2.53 12.21
C PHE A 314 -2.72 -1.88 10.99
N VAL A 315 -3.48 -1.71 9.92
CA VAL A 315 -3.14 -0.78 8.82
C VAL A 315 -3.95 0.49 9.01
N GLN A 316 -3.30 1.65 9.05
CA GLN A 316 -3.95 2.95 9.16
C GLN A 316 -3.81 3.71 7.86
N LEU A 317 -4.93 4.10 7.24
CA LEU A 317 -4.96 5.04 6.12
C LEU A 317 -5.44 6.39 6.66
N LYS A 318 -4.60 7.41 6.56
CA LYS A 318 -4.94 8.79 6.88
C LYS A 318 -4.93 9.61 5.59
N THR A 319 -5.99 10.38 5.36
CA THR A 319 -6.09 11.32 4.23
C THR A 319 -6.82 12.57 4.70
N ARG A 320 -6.37 13.73 4.25
CA ARG A 320 -7.08 15.00 4.42
C ARG A 320 -7.81 15.32 3.11
N LEU A 321 -9.13 15.48 3.17
CA LEU A 321 -9.94 15.94 2.04
C LEU A 321 -10.22 17.43 2.17
N TYR A 322 -10.29 18.11 1.02
CA TYR A 322 -10.73 19.49 0.93
C TYR A 322 -12.00 19.57 0.10
N TYR A 323 -12.95 20.36 0.56
CA TYR A 323 -14.19 20.64 -0.13
C TYR A 323 -14.14 22.01 -0.80
N ASP A 324 -15.05 22.24 -1.75
CA ASP A 324 -15.14 23.50 -2.50
C ASP A 324 -15.43 24.72 -1.60
N ASP A 325 -15.97 24.48 -0.42
CA ASP A 325 -16.27 25.50 0.60
C ASP A 325 -15.04 25.87 1.48
N ASP A 326 -13.82 25.54 1.02
CA ASP A 326 -12.54 25.71 1.75
C ASP A 326 -12.45 24.95 3.10
N THR A 327 -13.44 24.11 3.41
CA THR A 327 -13.40 23.23 4.58
C THR A 327 -12.54 22.01 4.33
N SER A 328 -12.00 21.43 5.39
CA SER A 328 -11.16 20.23 5.31
C SER A 328 -11.54 19.20 6.35
N GLU A 329 -11.53 17.93 5.97
CA GLU A 329 -11.79 16.80 6.87
C GLU A 329 -10.61 15.83 6.89
N ASP A 330 -10.16 15.48 8.10
CA ASP A 330 -9.16 14.43 8.31
C ASP A 330 -9.87 13.08 8.46
N ILE A 331 -9.76 12.24 7.44
CA ILE A 331 -10.30 10.88 7.44
C ILE A 331 -9.21 9.92 7.90
N VAL A 332 -9.51 9.18 8.96
CA VAL A 332 -8.64 8.11 9.48
C VAL A 332 -9.41 6.80 9.43
N LYS A 333 -8.92 5.85 8.63
CA LYS A 333 -9.43 4.48 8.58
C LYS A 333 -8.42 3.53 9.21
N LEU A 334 -8.89 2.66 10.10
CA LEU A 334 -8.09 1.65 10.78
C LEU A 334 -8.59 0.26 10.39
N TYR A 335 -7.70 -0.56 9.86
CA TYR A 335 -7.97 -1.91 9.39
C TYR A 335 -7.27 -2.92 10.29
N PRO A 336 -8.00 -3.66 11.15
CA PRO A 336 -7.41 -4.69 11.98
C PRO A 336 -6.98 -5.89 11.14
N VAL A 337 -5.70 -6.25 11.25
CA VAL A 337 -5.09 -7.34 10.47
C VAL A 337 -5.39 -8.67 11.16
N LYS A 338 -5.63 -9.71 10.35
CA LYS A 338 -5.84 -11.09 10.79
C LYS A 338 -4.68 -11.99 10.39
N LYS A 339 -4.14 -11.82 9.19
CA LYS A 339 -3.12 -12.73 8.63
C LYS A 339 -2.39 -12.03 7.48
N ILE A 340 -1.12 -12.34 7.29
CA ILE A 340 -0.35 -11.90 6.11
C ILE A 340 0.14 -13.14 5.36
N VAL A 341 -0.06 -13.15 4.05
CA VAL A 341 0.44 -14.20 3.16
C VAL A 341 1.32 -13.53 2.11
N GLU A 342 2.57 -13.97 2.03
CA GLU A 342 3.50 -13.53 0.99
C GLU A 342 3.45 -14.49 -0.19
N ARG A 343 3.39 -13.92 -1.40
CA ARG A 343 3.48 -14.64 -2.67
C ARG A 343 4.60 -14.03 -3.50
N GLU A 344 5.33 -14.88 -4.19
CA GLU A 344 6.42 -14.49 -5.10
C GLU A 344 6.03 -14.87 -6.54
N ASP A 345 6.29 -13.96 -7.47
CA ASP A 345 6.27 -14.22 -8.92
C ASP A 345 7.71 -14.39 -9.42
N GLU A 346 8.08 -15.63 -9.73
CA GLU A 346 9.42 -15.95 -10.25
C GLU A 346 9.64 -15.44 -11.68
N THR A 347 8.57 -15.09 -12.40
CA THR A 347 8.64 -14.63 -13.80
C THR A 347 8.71 -13.11 -13.93
N ALA A 348 8.59 -12.37 -12.82
CA ALA A 348 8.65 -10.92 -12.81
C ALA A 348 9.99 -10.40 -13.35
N ALA A 349 9.93 -9.41 -14.24
CA ALA A 349 11.13 -8.71 -14.70
C ALA A 349 11.80 -7.92 -13.55
N TRP A 350 13.04 -7.50 -13.75
CA TRP A 350 13.84 -6.81 -12.72
C TRP A 350 13.18 -5.53 -12.19
N ASP A 351 12.32 -4.90 -13.00
CA ASP A 351 11.65 -3.64 -12.78
C ASP A 351 10.13 -3.76 -12.54
N GLU A 352 9.64 -5.00 -12.45
CA GLU A 352 8.27 -5.36 -12.10
C GLU A 352 8.15 -5.68 -10.60
N ASP A 353 6.91 -5.76 -10.12
CA ASP A 353 6.62 -6.15 -8.75
C ASP A 353 6.74 -7.67 -8.63
N LYS A 354 7.69 -8.12 -7.81
CA LYS A 354 8.04 -9.54 -7.65
C LYS A 354 7.32 -10.19 -6.48
N TYR A 355 7.11 -9.44 -5.40
CA TYR A 355 6.47 -9.95 -4.19
C TYR A 355 5.13 -9.27 -3.98
N GLN A 356 4.15 -10.06 -3.54
CA GLN A 356 2.83 -9.60 -3.16
C GLN A 356 2.50 -10.08 -1.75
N LEU A 357 2.27 -9.12 -0.85
CA LEU A 357 1.78 -9.36 0.50
C LEU A 357 0.26 -9.19 0.49
N GLU A 358 -0.45 -10.30 0.68
CA GLU A 358 -1.90 -10.32 0.89
C GLU A 358 -2.19 -10.22 2.39
N ILE A 359 -2.70 -9.06 2.81
CA ILE A 359 -3.03 -8.75 4.19
C ILE A 359 -4.53 -8.98 4.38
N SER A 360 -4.86 -10.12 4.97
CA SER A 360 -6.24 -10.47 5.33
C SER A 360 -6.68 -9.68 6.55
N LEU A 361 -7.80 -8.98 6.44
CA LEU A 361 -8.37 -8.18 7.53
C LEU A 361 -9.36 -9.00 8.38
N LYS A 362 -9.56 -8.61 9.65
CA LYS A 362 -10.61 -9.20 10.50
C LYS A 362 -12.02 -8.89 9.97
N LYS A 363 -12.17 -7.75 9.27
CA LYS A 363 -13.40 -7.31 8.60
C LYS A 363 -13.05 -6.57 7.31
N GLY A 364 -13.78 -6.83 6.22
CA GLY A 364 -13.60 -6.14 4.94
C GLY A 364 -12.83 -6.96 3.89
N LYS A 365 -12.48 -6.30 2.79
CA LYS A 365 -11.67 -6.88 1.69
C LYS A 365 -10.19 -6.93 2.11
N PRO A 366 -9.39 -7.88 1.60
CA PRO A 366 -7.95 -7.90 1.86
C PRO A 366 -7.27 -6.63 1.30
N ILE A 367 -6.14 -6.28 1.90
CA ILE A 367 -5.23 -5.25 1.41
C ILE A 367 -4.09 -5.97 0.69
N TYR A 368 -3.67 -5.43 -0.46
CA TYR A 368 -2.52 -5.96 -1.20
C TYR A 368 -1.38 -4.95 -1.16
N LEU A 369 -0.19 -5.39 -0.77
CA LEU A 369 1.03 -4.61 -0.80
C LEU A 369 1.99 -5.27 -1.79
N TYR A 370 2.50 -4.50 -2.74
CA TYR A 370 3.39 -4.97 -3.79
C TYR A 370 4.80 -4.47 -3.55
N LEU A 371 5.76 -5.38 -3.67
CA LEU A 371 7.18 -5.10 -3.53
C LEU A 371 7.93 -5.43 -4.82
N THR A 372 8.99 -4.66 -5.07
CA THR A 372 9.90 -4.87 -6.19
C THR A 372 10.82 -6.08 -5.98
N THR A 373 11.65 -6.39 -6.98
CA THR A 373 12.70 -7.43 -6.89
C THR A 373 13.67 -7.22 -5.72
N GLU A 374 13.97 -5.98 -5.37
CA GLU A 374 14.80 -5.59 -4.21
C GLU A 374 14.00 -5.56 -2.88
N ARG A 375 12.78 -6.10 -2.88
CA ARG A 375 11.83 -6.08 -1.75
C ARG A 375 11.49 -4.67 -1.25
N THR A 376 11.49 -3.67 -2.13
CA THR A 376 11.10 -2.31 -1.76
C THR A 376 9.64 -2.06 -2.09
N ILE A 377 8.96 -1.20 -1.31
CA ILE A 377 7.53 -0.93 -1.51
C ILE A 377 7.29 -0.19 -2.84
N SER A 378 6.40 -0.74 -3.66
CA SER A 378 6.02 -0.21 -4.96
C SER A 378 4.62 0.40 -4.96
N SER A 379 3.63 -0.38 -4.52
CA SER A 379 2.23 0.04 -4.51
C SER A 379 1.41 -0.68 -3.43
N VAL A 380 0.27 -0.08 -3.05
CA VAL A 380 -0.67 -0.65 -2.08
C VAL A 380 -2.10 -0.51 -2.55
N GLU A 381 -2.87 -1.59 -2.52
CA GLU A 381 -4.30 -1.60 -2.83
C GLU A 381 -5.14 -1.68 -1.55
N ILE A 382 -5.98 -0.67 -1.33
CA ILE A 382 -6.88 -0.56 -0.16
C ILE A 382 -8.23 -0.03 -0.64
N ASP A 383 -9.33 -0.67 -0.24
CA ASP A 383 -10.71 -0.22 -0.54
C ASP A 383 -10.98 0.03 -2.04
N GLY A 384 -10.43 -0.80 -2.93
CA GLY A 384 -10.61 -0.63 -4.38
C GLY A 384 -9.89 0.60 -4.96
N LYS A 385 -8.87 1.09 -4.25
CA LYS A 385 -7.96 2.13 -4.73
C LYS A 385 -6.53 1.63 -4.66
N THR A 386 -5.75 1.94 -5.69
CA THR A 386 -4.31 1.66 -5.69
C THR A 386 -3.53 2.94 -5.40
N TYR A 387 -2.66 2.89 -4.42
CA TYR A 387 -1.75 3.94 -4.02
C TYR A 387 -0.36 3.59 -4.52
N LEU A 388 0.20 4.42 -5.42
CA LEU A 388 1.52 4.18 -6.01
C LEU A 388 2.56 5.05 -5.33
N MET A 389 3.74 4.48 -5.05
CA MET A 389 4.91 5.25 -4.63
C MET A 389 5.45 6.08 -5.80
N ARG A 390 6.28 7.08 -5.51
CA ARG A 390 6.85 7.93 -6.56
C ARG A 390 7.87 7.14 -7.39
N GLY A 391 7.85 7.29 -8.72
CA GLY A 391 8.69 6.49 -9.63
C GLY A 391 8.05 5.16 -10.08
N HIS A 392 6.75 5.01 -9.91
CA HIS A 392 5.95 3.94 -10.48
C HIS A 392 5.55 4.23 -11.95
#